data_AF-A0A6H9UTE3-F1
#
_entry.id   AF-A0A6H9UTE3-F1
#
_cell.length_a   1.000
_cell.length_b   1.000
_cell.length_c   1.000
_cell.angle_alpha   90.00
_cell.angle_beta   90.00
_cell.angle_gamma   90.00
#
_symmetry.space_group_name_H-M   'P 1'
#
loop_
_entity.id
_entity.type
_entity.pdbx_description
1 polymer ?
#
loop_
_entity_poly.entity_id
_entity_poly.type
_entity_poly.pdbx_seq_one_letter_code
_entity_poly.pdbx_strand_id
1 'polypeptide(L)'
;MPQAEPSQGDPTLDVYLLFAHEPYYPTAAQEINTTVVAAASLLLPHVRQPDGARIHGLLVHGRRPGEIVPLSTLTHELDRGTRWPEVGDWETVTENLLQVVRDRDCDALSLGLPEIARALVCVGPHSQIRAVDSTSGADRMYGPADRIGVLVEVGRQLAWAEAGCPMWPGEGLLPPINPADAR
;
A
#
# COMPACT_ATOMS: atom_id res chain seq x y z
N MET A 1 32.30 -22.79 23.79
CA MET A 1 31.82 -21.44 23.44
C MET A 1 30.56 -21.62 22.62
N PRO A 2 29.39 -21.15 23.07
CA PRO A 2 28.18 -21.25 22.26
C PRO A 2 28.24 -20.19 21.16
N GLN A 3 28.15 -20.65 19.90
CA GLN A 3 27.96 -19.78 18.75
C GLN A 3 26.61 -19.07 18.90
N ALA A 4 26.61 -17.75 18.75
CA ALA A 4 25.39 -17.00 18.55
C ALA A 4 24.73 -17.52 17.27
N GLU A 5 23.54 -18.09 17.39
CA GLU A 5 22.70 -18.41 16.25
C GLU A 5 22.37 -17.08 15.54
N PRO A 6 22.57 -16.96 14.22
CA PRO A 6 21.95 -15.87 13.50
C PRO A 6 20.45 -16.05 13.70
N SER A 7 19.79 -15.04 14.28
CA SER A 7 18.33 -14.98 14.29
C SER A 7 17.90 -14.84 12.83
N GLN A 8 17.74 -15.99 12.17
CA GLN A 8 17.02 -16.08 10.91
C GLN A 8 15.58 -15.83 11.30
N GLY A 9 15.19 -14.55 11.31
CA GLY A 9 13.81 -14.22 11.03
C GLY A 9 13.49 -14.92 9.72
N ASP A 10 12.49 -15.80 9.75
CA ASP A 10 11.81 -16.25 8.54
C ASP A 10 11.66 -15.03 7.61
N PRO A 11 11.79 -15.15 6.29
CA PRO A 11 11.27 -14.12 5.40
C PRO A 11 9.75 -14.10 5.64
N THR A 12 9.32 -13.36 6.65
CA THR A 12 7.93 -12.98 6.84
C THR A 12 7.56 -12.29 5.56
N LEU A 13 6.83 -12.99 4.69
CA LEU A 13 6.26 -12.40 3.50
C LEU A 13 5.49 -11.17 4.00
N ASP A 14 5.98 -9.99 3.64
CA ASP A 14 5.46 -8.75 4.21
C ASP A 14 4.01 -8.56 3.76
N VAL A 15 3.25 -7.81 4.56
CA VAL A 15 2.01 -7.21 4.08
C VAL A 15 2.41 -6.00 3.25
N TYR A 16 1.69 -5.71 2.18
CA TYR A 16 1.99 -4.57 1.32
C TYR A 16 0.90 -3.52 1.39
N LEU A 17 1.30 -2.25 1.43
CA LEU A 17 0.39 -1.13 1.27
C LEU A 17 0.30 -0.75 -0.20
N LEU A 18 -0.92 -0.67 -0.74
CA LEU A 18 -1.19 -0.09 -2.06
C LEU A 18 -1.88 1.26 -1.88
N PHE A 19 -1.34 2.32 -2.47
CA PHE A 19 -1.98 3.64 -2.45
C PHE A 19 -1.88 4.32 -3.81
N ALA A 20 -2.96 4.98 -4.21
CA ALA A 20 -2.96 5.85 -5.37
C ALA A 20 -2.53 7.26 -4.95
N HIS A 21 -1.85 7.96 -5.86
CA HIS A 21 -1.36 9.31 -5.63
C HIS A 21 -1.53 10.14 -6.91
N GLU A 22 -1.19 11.43 -6.86
CA GLU A 22 -1.22 12.28 -8.05
C GLU A 22 -0.25 11.75 -9.12
N PRO A 23 -0.68 11.62 -10.40
CA PRO A 23 0.18 11.08 -11.44
C PRO A 23 1.48 11.87 -11.61
N TYR A 24 2.57 11.14 -11.85
CA TYR A 24 3.84 11.72 -12.26
C TYR A 24 4.50 10.88 -13.36
N TYR A 25 5.43 11.49 -14.10
CA TYR A 25 6.00 10.91 -15.31
C TYR A 25 7.52 10.79 -15.18
N PRO A 26 8.05 9.68 -14.62
CA PRO A 26 9.50 9.46 -14.57
C PRO A 26 10.14 9.40 -15.97
N THR A 27 9.36 9.01 -16.98
CA THR A 27 9.70 9.16 -18.40
C THR A 27 8.48 9.68 -19.16
N ALA A 28 8.67 10.29 -20.32
CA ALA A 28 7.59 10.91 -21.10
C ALA A 28 6.46 9.95 -21.51
N ALA A 29 6.70 8.65 -21.52
CA ALA A 29 5.73 7.63 -21.94
C ALA A 29 5.16 6.81 -20.78
N GLN A 30 5.61 7.05 -19.53
CA GLN A 30 5.25 6.23 -18.39
C GLN A 30 4.58 7.09 -17.33
N GLU A 31 3.26 7.01 -17.25
CA GLU A 31 2.51 7.54 -16.11
C GLU A 31 2.65 6.60 -14.92
N ILE A 32 2.95 7.14 -13.74
CA ILE A 32 2.86 6.44 -12.46
C ILE A 32 1.82 7.15 -11.61
N ASN A 33 0.82 6.43 -11.14
CA ASN A 33 -0.30 6.97 -10.37
C ASN A 33 -0.67 6.11 -9.15
N THR A 34 0.03 4.99 -8.95
CA THR A 34 -0.19 4.04 -7.87
C THR A 34 1.13 3.43 -7.44
N THR A 35 1.31 3.21 -6.14
CA THR A 35 2.52 2.61 -5.58
C THR A 35 2.17 1.48 -4.62
N VAL A 36 2.98 0.41 -4.65
CA VAL A 36 3.02 -0.64 -3.63
C VAL A 36 4.34 -0.58 -2.89
N VAL A 37 4.30 -0.62 -1.56
CA VAL A 37 5.47 -0.73 -0.68
C VAL A 37 5.25 -1.82 0.36
N ALA A 38 6.34 -2.36 0.90
CA ALA A 38 6.27 -3.17 2.11
C ALA A 38 5.66 -2.35 3.26
N ALA A 39 4.78 -2.97 4.06
CA ALA A 39 4.16 -2.34 5.22
C ALA A 39 5.20 -1.71 6.15
N ALA A 40 6.32 -2.42 6.35
CA ALA A 40 7.40 -1.99 7.21
C ALA A 40 8.03 -0.64 6.79
N SER A 41 7.89 -0.19 5.54
CA SER A 41 8.34 1.15 5.11
C SER A 41 7.62 2.29 5.84
N LEU A 42 6.44 2.05 6.41
CA LEU A 42 5.76 3.01 7.29
C LEU A 42 6.52 3.29 8.60
N LEU A 43 7.51 2.46 8.94
CA LEU A 43 8.35 2.59 10.13
C LEU A 43 9.64 3.37 9.84
N LEU A 44 9.85 3.86 8.62
CA LEU A 44 11.00 4.71 8.31
C LEU A 44 10.93 6.03 9.08
N PRO A 45 12.06 6.57 9.57
CA PRO A 45 12.10 7.85 10.27
C PRO A 45 11.64 9.05 9.41
N HIS A 46 11.73 8.93 8.08
CA HIS A 46 11.27 9.94 7.12
C HIS A 46 9.75 9.95 6.93
N VAL A 47 9.05 8.89 7.37
CA VAL A 47 7.59 8.85 7.43
C VAL A 47 7.14 9.47 8.76
N ARG A 48 6.13 10.33 8.71
CA ARG A 48 5.54 10.97 9.90
C ARG A 48 5.23 9.95 11.01
N GLN A 49 5.90 10.09 12.15
CA GLN A 49 5.65 9.30 13.36
C GLN A 49 4.92 10.12 14.42
N PRO A 50 4.05 9.52 15.25
CA PRO A 50 3.76 8.08 15.38
C PRO A 50 2.75 7.54 14.35
N ASP A 51 2.28 8.37 13.42
CA ASP A 51 1.19 8.05 12.50
C ASP A 51 1.53 6.85 11.60
N GLY A 52 2.73 6.82 11.01
CA GLY A 52 3.22 5.69 10.22
C GLY A 52 3.22 4.37 11.00
N ALA A 53 3.75 4.36 12.23
CA ALA A 53 3.75 3.18 13.07
C ALA A 53 2.34 2.70 13.48
N ARG A 54 1.40 3.62 13.68
CA ARG A 54 -0.02 3.26 13.95
C ARG A 54 -0.68 2.66 12.72
N ILE A 55 -0.45 3.24 11.53
CA ILE A 55 -0.94 2.71 10.26
C ILE A 55 -0.34 1.33 9.99
N HIS A 56 0.96 1.15 10.24
CA HIS A 56 1.63 -0.15 10.15
C HIS A 56 0.94 -1.18 11.04
N GLY A 57 0.68 -0.85 12.31
CA GLY A 57 -0.02 -1.73 13.24
C GLY A 57 -1.39 -2.19 12.73
N LEU A 58 -2.18 -1.27 12.15
CA LEU A 58 -3.47 -1.59 11.52
C LEU A 58 -3.31 -2.45 10.27
N LEU A 59 -2.29 -2.13 9.47
CA LEU A 59 -2.02 -2.80 8.20
C LEU A 59 -1.63 -4.26 8.41
N VAL A 60 -0.83 -4.60 9.42
CA VAL A 60 -0.39 -5.98 9.66
C VAL A 60 -1.34 -6.81 10.53
N HIS A 61 -2.22 -6.16 11.31
CA HIS A 61 -3.09 -6.86 12.24
C HIS A 61 -4.14 -7.72 11.51
N GLY A 62 -4.10 -9.04 11.73
CA GLY A 62 -5.05 -9.99 11.16
C GLY A 62 -4.88 -10.25 9.66
N ARG A 63 -3.76 -9.81 9.06
CA ARG A 63 -3.46 -10.03 7.64
C ARG A 63 -2.67 -11.28 7.39
N ARG A 64 -2.75 -11.72 6.13
CA ARG A 64 -1.92 -12.81 5.64
C ARG A 64 -0.58 -12.26 5.13
N PRO A 65 0.52 -12.98 5.36
CA PRO A 65 1.77 -12.69 4.68
C PRO A 65 1.57 -12.62 3.16
N GLY A 66 2.11 -11.61 2.49
CA GLY A 66 1.94 -11.39 1.06
C GLY A 66 0.68 -10.61 0.64
N GLU A 67 -0.18 -10.23 1.58
CA GLU A 67 -1.44 -9.56 1.27
C GLU A 67 -1.20 -8.11 0.81
N ILE A 68 -1.76 -7.73 -0.34
CA ILE A 68 -1.79 -6.35 -0.82
C ILE A 68 -3.04 -5.67 -0.29
N VAL A 69 -2.87 -4.68 0.56
CA VAL A 69 -3.96 -3.94 1.20
C VAL A 69 -4.01 -2.52 0.61
N PRO A 70 -5.04 -2.21 -0.18
CA PRO A 70 -5.30 -0.83 -0.60
C PRO A 70 -5.57 0.08 0.60
N LEU A 71 -5.09 1.33 0.55
CA LEU A 71 -5.43 2.36 1.53
C LEU A 71 -6.95 2.57 1.65
N SER A 72 -7.69 2.35 0.57
CA SER A 72 -9.16 2.36 0.56
C SER A 72 -9.77 1.24 1.39
N THR A 73 -9.11 0.07 1.49
CA THR A 73 -9.51 -1.02 2.41
C THR A 73 -9.33 -0.56 3.86
N LEU A 74 -8.17 -0.01 4.21
CA LEU A 74 -7.92 0.52 5.57
C LEU A 74 -8.92 1.63 5.92
N THR A 75 -9.16 2.55 4.99
CA THR A 75 -10.17 3.60 5.15
C THR A 75 -11.55 3.00 5.40
N HIS A 76 -11.93 1.95 4.67
CA HIS A 76 -13.21 1.28 4.88
C HIS A 76 -13.34 0.65 6.27
N GLU A 77 -12.30 -0.02 6.74
CA GLU A 77 -12.25 -0.66 8.05
C GLU A 77 -12.24 0.35 9.21
N LEU A 78 -11.71 1.54 8.97
CA LEU A 78 -11.77 2.69 9.86
C LEU A 78 -13.12 3.44 9.74
N ASP A 79 -14.22 2.67 9.69
CA ASP A 79 -15.59 3.16 9.54
C ASP A 79 -15.72 4.16 8.38
N ARG A 80 -15.27 3.73 7.19
CA ARG A 80 -15.26 4.54 5.95
C ARG A 80 -14.46 5.85 6.08
N GLY A 81 -13.47 5.88 6.98
CA GLY A 81 -12.51 6.95 7.16
C GLY A 81 -12.84 7.91 8.30
N THR A 82 -13.98 7.74 8.98
CA THR A 82 -14.38 8.59 10.12
C THR A 82 -13.40 8.47 11.28
N ARG A 83 -12.70 7.33 11.40
CA ARG A 83 -11.76 7.04 12.48
C ARG A 83 -10.30 7.37 12.16
N TRP A 84 -9.99 7.90 10.97
CA TRP A 84 -8.63 8.36 10.65
C TRP A 84 -8.04 9.33 11.68
N PRO A 85 -8.79 10.30 12.26
CA PRO A 85 -8.26 11.18 13.31
C PRO A 85 -7.78 10.47 14.58
N GLU A 86 -8.25 9.26 14.85
CA GLU A 86 -7.78 8.43 15.98
C GLU A 86 -6.43 7.76 15.67
N VAL A 87 -6.13 7.57 14.40
CA VAL A 87 -4.94 6.86 13.90
C VAL A 87 -3.82 7.86 13.62
N GLY A 88 -4.06 8.84 12.76
CA GLY A 88 -3.06 9.79 12.32
C GLY A 88 -3.37 10.41 10.96
N ASP A 89 -2.47 11.27 10.50
CA ASP A 89 -2.56 11.95 9.21
C ASP A 89 -2.07 11.03 8.08
N TRP A 90 -2.99 10.26 7.51
CA TRP A 90 -2.68 9.33 6.43
C TRP A 90 -2.23 10.03 5.15
N GLU A 91 -2.71 11.25 4.88
CA GLU A 91 -2.37 12.03 3.69
C GLU A 91 -0.87 12.35 3.73
N THR A 92 -0.42 12.99 4.82
CA THR A 92 1.01 13.29 5.03
C THR A 92 1.86 12.02 5.02
N VAL A 93 1.39 10.91 5.62
CA VAL A 93 2.11 9.64 5.59
C VAL A 93 2.30 9.12 4.16
N THR A 94 1.27 9.14 3.32
CA THR A 94 1.39 8.71 1.92
C THR A 94 2.28 9.62 1.09
N GLU A 95 2.27 10.93 1.36
CA GLU A 95 3.19 11.87 0.72
C GLU A 95 4.65 11.60 1.12
N ASN A 96 4.92 11.34 2.40
CA ASN A 96 6.26 10.97 2.88
C ASN A 96 6.74 9.66 2.26
N LEU A 97 5.87 8.64 2.18
CA LEU A 97 6.19 7.38 1.51
C LEU A 97 6.53 7.61 0.04
N LEU A 98 5.74 8.42 -0.68
CA LEU A 98 6.02 8.72 -2.08
C LEU A 98 7.38 9.40 -2.25
N GLN A 99 7.76 10.28 -1.31
CA GLN A 99 9.07 10.93 -1.33
C GLN A 99 10.20 9.92 -1.08
N VAL A 100 10.08 9.06 -0.07
CA VAL A 100 11.03 7.97 0.22
C VAL A 100 11.24 7.06 -1.00
N VAL A 101 10.15 6.68 -1.68
CA VAL A 101 10.21 5.87 -2.90
C VAL A 101 10.96 6.58 -4.03
N ARG A 102 10.76 7.89 -4.18
CA ARG A 102 11.47 8.69 -5.20
C ARG A 102 12.95 8.84 -4.90
N ASP A 103 13.30 8.93 -3.62
CA ASP A 103 14.68 9.03 -3.16
C ASP A 103 15.40 7.66 -3.15
N ARG A 104 14.65 6.57 -3.40
CA ARG A 104 15.10 5.17 -3.40
C ARG A 104 15.59 4.68 -2.03
N ASP A 105 14.98 5.21 -0.98
CA ASP A 105 15.24 4.80 0.40
C ASP A 105 14.39 3.59 0.85
N CYS A 106 13.57 3.04 -0.06
CA CYS A 106 12.98 1.71 0.03
C CYS A 106 12.65 1.16 -1.37
N ASP A 107 12.38 -0.15 -1.44
CA ASP A 107 11.84 -0.77 -2.64
C ASP A 107 10.34 -0.49 -2.79
N ALA A 108 9.90 -0.28 -4.03
CA ALA A 108 8.50 -0.08 -4.35
C ALA A 108 8.15 -0.54 -5.76
N LEU A 109 6.92 -1.00 -5.95
CA LEU A 109 6.35 -1.23 -7.26
C LEU A 109 5.53 0.00 -7.65
N SER A 110 6.06 0.77 -8.59
CA SER A 110 5.41 1.95 -9.17
C SER A 110 4.60 1.56 -10.41
N LEU A 111 3.30 1.85 -10.41
CA LEU A 111 2.35 1.42 -11.44
C LEU A 111 1.62 2.61 -12.06
N GLY A 112 1.44 2.55 -13.38
CA GLY A 112 0.48 3.36 -14.13
C GLY A 112 -0.80 2.58 -14.32
N LEU A 113 -1.70 2.58 -13.34
CA LEU A 113 -2.97 1.88 -13.47
C LEU A 113 -3.90 2.63 -14.44
N PRO A 114 -4.61 1.93 -15.33
CA PRO A 114 -5.68 2.54 -16.12
C PRO A 114 -6.74 3.16 -15.20
N GLU A 115 -7.43 4.19 -15.67
CA GLU A 115 -8.37 5.01 -14.89
C GLU A 115 -9.37 4.18 -14.05
N ILE A 116 -10.03 3.19 -14.68
CA ILE A 116 -10.99 2.33 -13.97
C ILE A 116 -10.31 1.45 -12.92
N ALA A 117 -9.11 0.92 -13.21
CA ALA A 117 -8.36 0.11 -12.25
C ALA A 117 -7.91 0.95 -11.06
N ARG A 118 -7.41 2.16 -11.30
CA ARG A 118 -7.08 3.13 -10.26
C ARG A 118 -8.29 3.48 -9.41
N ALA A 119 -9.43 3.76 -10.04
CA ALA A 119 -10.68 4.07 -9.32
C ALA A 119 -11.11 2.90 -8.42
N LEU A 120 -11.04 1.64 -8.92
CA LEU A 120 -11.40 0.44 -8.16
C LEU A 120 -10.54 0.24 -6.90
N VAL A 121 -9.25 0.60 -6.95
CA VAL A 121 -8.37 0.52 -5.77
C VAL A 121 -8.49 1.73 -4.84
N CYS A 122 -9.10 2.84 -5.28
CA CYS A 122 -9.38 4.02 -4.46
C CYS A 122 -10.71 3.94 -3.69
N VAL A 123 -11.65 3.10 -4.13
CA VAL A 123 -12.94 2.93 -3.44
C VAL A 123 -12.93 1.74 -2.48
N GLY A 124 -13.85 1.77 -1.50
CA GLY A 124 -13.99 0.70 -0.52
C GLY A 124 -14.27 -0.67 -1.18
N PRO A 125 -13.93 -1.79 -0.52
CA PRO A 125 -13.90 -3.14 -1.10
C PRO A 125 -15.24 -3.65 -1.64
N HIS A 126 -16.36 -3.09 -1.18
CA HIS A 126 -17.72 -3.47 -1.59
C HIS A 126 -18.39 -2.44 -2.51
N SER A 127 -17.66 -1.43 -2.95
CA SER A 127 -18.20 -0.33 -3.75
C SER A 127 -18.41 -0.73 -5.21
N GLN A 128 -19.27 0.02 -5.90
CA GLN A 128 -19.45 -0.08 -7.34
C GLN A 128 -19.07 1.25 -7.99
N ILE A 129 -18.44 1.18 -9.16
CA ILE A 129 -18.10 2.33 -10.00
C ILE A 129 -18.88 2.23 -11.30
N ARG A 130 -19.43 3.36 -11.73
CA ARG A 130 -20.12 3.50 -13.00
C ARG A 130 -19.21 4.26 -13.97
N ALA A 131 -18.87 3.66 -15.10
CA ALA A 131 -18.13 4.32 -16.16
C ALA A 131 -19.07 4.62 -17.32
N VAL A 132 -19.09 5.88 -17.75
CA VAL A 132 -19.87 6.33 -18.90
C VAL A 132 -18.90 6.67 -20.03
N ASP A 133 -19.00 5.96 -21.13
CA ASP A 133 -18.23 6.26 -22.33
C ASP A 133 -18.76 7.56 -22.95
N SER A 134 -17.92 8.59 -23.02
CA SER A 134 -18.31 9.92 -23.47
C SER A 134 -18.69 9.97 -24.96
N THR A 135 -18.29 8.97 -25.75
CA THR A 135 -18.49 8.96 -27.21
C THR A 135 -19.78 8.24 -27.60
N SER A 136 -20.06 7.12 -26.96
CA SER A 136 -21.21 6.24 -27.23
C SER A 136 -22.35 6.40 -26.23
N GLY A 137 -22.10 7.06 -25.10
CA GLY A 137 -23.02 7.12 -23.96
C GLY A 137 -23.23 5.78 -23.28
N ALA A 138 -22.46 4.75 -23.66
CA ALA A 138 -22.57 3.42 -23.07
C ALA A 138 -22.14 3.47 -21.60
N ASP A 139 -22.89 2.76 -20.77
CA ASP A 139 -22.63 2.66 -19.33
C ASP A 139 -22.17 1.24 -18.99
N ARG A 140 -21.10 1.16 -18.19
CA ARG A 140 -20.63 -0.08 -17.60
C ARG A 140 -20.44 0.09 -16.10
N MET A 141 -20.99 -0.84 -15.34
CA MET A 141 -20.73 -0.97 -13.90
C MET A 141 -19.56 -1.92 -13.65
N TYR A 142 -18.70 -1.52 -12.73
CA TYR A 142 -17.59 -2.28 -12.17
C TYR A 142 -17.80 -2.43 -10.67
N GLY A 143 -17.46 -3.59 -10.11
CA GLY A 143 -17.72 -3.90 -8.71
C GLY A 143 -16.60 -4.66 -8.02
N PRO A 144 -16.92 -5.34 -6.90
CA PRO A 144 -15.93 -6.03 -6.08
C PRO A 144 -15.14 -7.10 -6.84
N ALA A 145 -15.78 -7.81 -7.79
CA ALA A 145 -15.09 -8.81 -8.61
C ALA A 145 -14.03 -8.18 -9.52
N ASP A 146 -14.33 -7.03 -10.15
CA ASP A 146 -13.38 -6.29 -10.97
C ASP A 146 -12.21 -5.77 -10.12
N ARG A 147 -12.50 -5.24 -8.92
CA ARG A 147 -11.48 -4.81 -7.96
C ARG A 147 -10.54 -5.96 -7.58
N ILE A 148 -11.08 -7.16 -7.31
CA ILE A 148 -10.27 -8.35 -7.04
C ILE A 148 -9.39 -8.68 -8.25
N GLY A 149 -9.93 -8.60 -9.46
CA GLY A 149 -9.14 -8.79 -10.69
C GLY A 149 -7.95 -7.83 -10.80
N VAL A 150 -8.16 -6.55 -10.46
CA VAL A 150 -7.07 -5.56 -10.41
C VAL A 150 -6.02 -5.94 -9.36
N LEU A 151 -6.42 -6.31 -8.15
CA LEU A 151 -5.48 -6.68 -7.08
C LEU A 151 -4.69 -7.96 -7.39
N VAL A 152 -5.31 -8.93 -8.07
CA VAL A 152 -4.61 -10.14 -8.55
C VAL A 152 -3.53 -9.77 -9.56
N GLU A 153 -3.82 -8.85 -10.48
CA GLU A 153 -2.84 -8.40 -11.48
C GLU A 153 -1.70 -7.59 -10.84
N VAL A 154 -2.00 -6.72 -9.87
CA VAL A 154 -0.97 -6.04 -9.06
C VAL A 154 -0.10 -7.07 -8.33
N GLY A 155 -0.71 -8.10 -7.74
CA GLY A 155 0.01 -9.20 -7.09
C GLY A 155 0.94 -9.97 -8.02
N ARG A 156 0.52 -10.19 -9.27
CA ARG A 156 1.38 -10.81 -10.29
C ARG A 156 2.58 -9.94 -10.61
N GLN A 157 2.38 -8.62 -10.75
CA GLN A 157 3.47 -7.67 -11.02
C GLN A 157 4.42 -7.56 -9.83
N LEU A 158 3.90 -7.58 -8.60
CA LEU A 158 4.69 -7.62 -7.37
C LEU A 158 5.57 -8.87 -7.31
N ALA A 159 4.99 -10.05 -7.54
CA ALA A 159 5.76 -11.30 -7.54
C ALA A 159 6.87 -11.32 -8.61
N TRP A 160 6.64 -10.67 -9.76
CA TRP A 160 7.65 -10.49 -10.80
C TRP A 160 8.75 -9.50 -10.39
N ALA A 161 8.38 -8.41 -9.72
CA ALA A 161 9.34 -7.41 -9.24
C ALA A 161 10.25 -7.95 -8.13
N GLU A 162 9.70 -8.78 -7.24
CA GLU A 162 10.47 -9.41 -6.16
C GLU A 162 11.45 -10.46 -6.69
N ALA A 163 11.08 -11.21 -7.74
CA ALA A 163 11.94 -12.23 -8.36
C ALA A 163 12.60 -13.21 -7.35
N GLY A 164 11.96 -13.46 -6.21
CA GLY A 164 12.46 -14.31 -5.13
C GLY A 164 13.10 -13.59 -3.94
N CYS A 165 13.26 -12.27 -4.00
CA CYS A 165 13.68 -11.41 -2.89
C CYS A 165 12.51 -10.50 -2.47
N PRO A 166 12.07 -10.51 -1.20
CA PRO A 166 11.02 -9.61 -0.76
C PRO A 166 11.44 -8.15 -0.91
N MET A 167 10.47 -7.25 -1.13
CA MET A 167 10.74 -5.81 -1.18
C MET A 167 11.49 -5.34 0.07
N TRP A 168 12.63 -4.71 -0.12
CA TRP A 168 13.38 -4.12 0.98
C TRP A 168 12.63 -2.88 1.53
N PRO A 169 12.24 -2.87 2.81
CA PRO A 169 11.43 -1.79 3.37
C PRO A 169 12.21 -0.50 3.65
N GLY A 170 13.53 -0.51 3.50
CA GLY A 170 14.44 0.57 3.86
C GLY A 170 15.29 0.27 5.09
N GLU A 171 16.30 1.09 5.36
CA GLU A 171 17.18 0.97 6.54
C GLU A 171 16.63 1.74 7.75
N GLY A 172 17.03 1.32 8.95
CA GLY A 172 16.80 2.11 10.17
C GLY A 172 15.35 2.19 10.63
N LEU A 173 14.57 1.13 10.35
CA LEU A 173 13.17 1.02 10.76
C LEU A 173 13.00 1.22 12.28
N LEU A 174 12.07 2.08 12.66
CA LEU A 174 11.67 2.27 14.05
C LEU A 174 10.89 1.04 14.55
N PRO A 175 10.93 0.73 15.85
CA PRO A 175 10.15 -0.37 16.39
C PRO A 175 8.64 -0.13 16.17
N PRO A 176 7.87 -1.17 15.81
CA PRO A 176 6.43 -1.04 15.66
C PRO A 176 5.79 -0.65 17.00
N ILE A 177 4.74 0.18 16.96
CA ILE A 177 3.93 0.47 18.14
C ILE A 177 3.05 -0.77 18.41
N ASN A 178 3.16 -1.31 19.62
CA ASN A 178 2.29 -2.39 20.05
C ASN A 178 0.85 -1.83 20.16
N PRO A 179 -0.17 -2.43 19.56
CA PRO A 179 -1.56 -1.94 19.66
C PRO A 179 -2.08 -1.86 21.11
N ALA A 180 -1.43 -2.53 22.07
CA ALA A 180 -1.72 -2.41 23.49
C ALA A 180 -1.25 -1.07 24.12
N ASP A 181 -0.23 -0.44 23.55
CA ASP A 181 0.40 0.78 24.09
C ASP A 181 -0.18 2.07 23.49
N ALA A 182 -1.15 1.97 22.58
CA ALA A 182 -1.78 3.09 21.87
C ALA A 182 -3.08 3.60 22.54
N ARG A 183 -3.32 3.27 23.82
CA ARG A 183 -4.50 3.70 24.59
C ARG A 183 -4.19 4.76 25.62
#